data_AF-A0A942T5K8-F1
#
_entry.id   AF-A0A942T5K8-F1
#
_cell.length_a   1.000
_cell.length_b   1.000
_cell.length_c   1.000
_cell.angle_alpha   90.00
_cell.angle_beta   90.00
_cell.angle_gamma   90.00
#
_symmetry.space_group_name_H-M   'P 1'
#
loop_
_entity.id
_entity.type
_entity.pdbx_description
1 polymer ?
#
loop_
_entity_poly.entity_id
_entity_poly.type
_entity_poly.pdbx_seq_one_letter_code
_entity_poly.pdbx_strand_id
1 'polypeptide(L)'
;MKVQKTLYRKFFSVLTAAAMMTTATAALAAPKEPPAPSVKAQANAFYESTLHNKDKSNYTLTIMHTNDTHAHLDNIARRITAIKQVREAHPSSLLLDAGDVFSGTLYFNKYEGLADLEFMNLAGYDAMTFGNHEFDKGTATLANFVKEAGFPFVSANVDFKKDGNISPYFNDEIKNNPKRNGEIYKGIIKKVNGERIGIFGLTTAETADISSPGPDVAFQNYLEEAKQAVKSFKEKGVNKIIALTHIGYDDGGGDNDLTLAKEVDGIDVIVGGHTHTKLEQPVVVDAGKEPTVIVQANEYSKFLGTLDVQFDKKGKIISSGGKLVDLSQVPEDPEAAQILETKYKPAVVEMQKTVIGKTTVDLIGGNPPARTVETNLGNLITDGMLAKAKTINPDTVIAFQNGGGIRATVPAGNITLANVFEIMPFGNSLGIMKLTGAEIKEALEISVKDVPKAFGGFLQVSGLKFTYDSSQQAGQRVKSVEVKEDGVNYVLVDPNKTYVVATNTFTAKGGDGFTVFAKAYSEGRVSEPGYVDWETFTEYVSAQEDKTVSPSLEGRIVNLAN
;
A
#
# COMPACT_ATOMS: atom_id res chain seq x y z
N MET A 1 -24.26 -34.26 38.27
CA MET A 1 -25.32 -33.49 38.95
C MET A 1 -25.17 -32.03 38.53
N LYS A 2 -25.82 -31.61 37.44
CA LYS A 2 -27.06 -30.81 37.46
C LYS A 2 -26.95 -29.59 38.39
N VAL A 3 -26.49 -28.45 37.87
CA VAL A 3 -27.22 -27.16 37.75
C VAL A 3 -26.38 -26.24 36.86
N GLN A 4 -26.68 -26.15 35.56
CA GLN A 4 -26.36 -25.02 34.66
C GLN A 4 -26.98 -25.31 33.28
N LYS A 5 -28.31 -25.32 33.21
CA LYS A 5 -29.09 -25.41 31.96
C LYS A 5 -30.43 -24.71 32.17
N THR A 6 -30.41 -23.39 32.33
CA THR A 6 -31.63 -22.59 32.30
C THR A 6 -31.29 -21.12 32.03
N LEU A 7 -31.12 -20.75 30.76
CA LEU A 7 -31.56 -19.44 30.24
C LEU A 7 -31.56 -19.39 28.69
N TYR A 8 -32.04 -20.45 28.04
CA TYR A 8 -32.34 -20.43 26.60
C TYR A 8 -33.52 -21.37 26.35
N ARG A 9 -34.75 -20.89 26.57
CA ARG A 9 -36.00 -21.46 26.05
C ARG A 9 -37.21 -20.66 26.56
N LYS A 10 -37.73 -19.81 25.68
CA LYS A 10 -39.04 -19.14 25.59
C LYS A 10 -38.71 -17.90 24.74
N PHE A 11 -39.01 -17.82 23.46
CA PHE A 11 -40.36 -17.69 22.92
C PHE A 11 -40.39 -18.01 21.41
N PHE A 12 -41.01 -19.14 21.05
CA PHE A 12 -41.86 -19.37 19.88
C PHE A 12 -43.02 -20.19 20.48
N SER A 13 -44.32 -19.97 20.26
CA SER A 13 -45.09 -19.36 19.19
C SER A 13 -46.56 -19.23 19.66
N VAL A 14 -47.36 -18.46 18.90
CA VAL A 14 -48.80 -18.64 18.54
C VAL A 14 -49.62 -17.33 18.64
N LEU A 15 -50.00 -16.91 17.42
CA LEU A 15 -51.10 -16.04 16.95
C LEU A 15 -52.03 -15.36 17.98
N THR A 16 -52.23 -14.06 17.75
CA THR A 16 -53.59 -13.49 17.65
C THR A 16 -53.58 -12.36 16.64
N ALA A 17 -54.48 -12.45 15.66
CA ALA A 17 -54.69 -11.47 14.62
C ALA A 17 -55.33 -10.20 15.21
N ALA A 18 -54.75 -9.04 14.93
CA ALA A 18 -55.41 -7.75 15.09
C ALA A 18 -55.07 -6.90 13.86
N ALA A 19 -56.09 -6.63 13.05
CA ALA A 19 -56.03 -5.73 11.93
C ALA A 19 -55.69 -4.31 12.43
N MET A 20 -54.60 -3.72 11.93
CA MET A 20 -54.36 -2.29 12.02
C MET A 20 -54.27 -1.71 10.61
N MET A 21 -55.17 -0.76 10.36
CA MET A 21 -55.28 0.03 9.15
C MET A 21 -53.95 0.72 8.84
N THR A 22 -53.48 0.54 7.61
CA THR A 22 -52.36 1.28 7.03
C THR A 22 -52.81 2.70 6.69
N THR A 23 -52.49 3.67 7.55
CA THR A 23 -52.39 5.07 7.10
C THR A 23 -51.04 5.24 6.43
N ALA A 24 -51.05 5.33 5.10
CA ALA A 24 -49.88 5.64 4.30
C ALA A 24 -49.42 7.08 4.56
N THR A 25 -48.47 7.27 5.47
CA THR A 25 -47.62 8.47 5.46
C THR A 25 -46.55 8.26 4.41
N ALA A 26 -46.71 8.89 3.25
CA ALA A 26 -45.66 8.99 2.24
C ALA A 26 -44.47 9.73 2.86
N ALA A 27 -43.44 8.98 3.26
CA ALA A 27 -42.13 9.55 3.52
C ALA A 27 -41.61 10.11 2.19
N LEU A 28 -41.61 11.43 2.05
CA LEU A 28 -40.90 12.13 1.00
C LEU A 28 -39.43 11.74 1.12
N ALA A 29 -38.98 10.81 0.27
CA ALA A 29 -37.58 10.52 0.10
C ALA A 29 -36.86 11.82 -0.24
N ALA A 30 -35.81 12.16 0.51
CA ALA A 30 -34.91 13.22 0.12
C ALA A 30 -34.49 13.00 -1.34
N PRO A 31 -34.41 14.05 -2.17
CA PRO A 31 -33.98 13.90 -3.56
C PRO A 31 -32.63 13.18 -3.56
N LYS A 32 -32.57 12.03 -4.23
CA LYS A 32 -31.30 11.35 -4.50
C LYS A 32 -30.39 12.37 -5.17
N GLU A 33 -29.20 12.56 -4.63
CA GLU A 33 -28.17 13.33 -5.31
C GLU A 33 -28.03 12.80 -6.75
N PRO A 34 -27.87 13.69 -7.74
CA PRO A 34 -27.65 13.26 -9.11
C PRO A 34 -26.44 12.30 -9.16
N PRO A 35 -26.49 11.24 -9.97
CA PRO A 35 -25.36 10.32 -10.09
C PRO A 35 -24.09 11.09 -10.44
N ALA A 36 -22.97 10.71 -9.82
CA ALA A 36 -21.67 11.28 -10.14
C ALA A 36 -21.43 11.22 -11.66
N PRO A 37 -20.89 12.28 -12.28
CA PRO A 37 -20.64 12.28 -13.72
C PRO A 37 -19.71 11.12 -14.10
N SER A 38 -19.95 10.50 -15.26
CA SER A 38 -19.13 9.37 -15.76
C SER A 38 -17.65 9.78 -15.89
N VAL A 39 -16.72 8.81 -15.82
CA VAL A 39 -15.29 9.08 -15.97
C VAL A 39 -15.00 9.79 -17.29
N LYS A 40 -15.75 9.44 -18.35
CA LYS A 40 -15.71 10.14 -19.64
C LYS A 40 -16.15 11.60 -19.55
N ALA A 41 -17.29 11.88 -18.92
CA ALA A 41 -17.76 13.25 -18.74
C ALA A 41 -16.78 14.06 -17.89
N GLN A 42 -16.18 13.42 -16.90
CA GLN A 42 -15.13 13.96 -16.07
C GLN A 42 -13.85 14.27 -16.87
N ALA A 43 -13.39 13.37 -17.74
CA ALA A 43 -12.22 13.60 -18.60
C ALA A 43 -12.48 14.76 -19.58
N ASN A 44 -13.64 14.76 -20.25
CA ASN A 44 -14.04 15.83 -21.17
C ASN A 44 -14.18 17.19 -20.47
N ALA A 45 -14.86 17.25 -19.32
CA ALA A 45 -15.04 18.51 -18.60
C ALA A 45 -13.70 19.10 -18.11
N PHE A 46 -12.75 18.23 -17.76
CA PHE A 46 -11.41 18.67 -17.39
C PHE A 46 -10.62 19.20 -18.60
N TYR A 47 -10.62 18.45 -19.70
CA TYR A 47 -10.04 18.90 -20.96
C TYR A 47 -10.64 20.25 -21.41
N GLU A 48 -11.95 20.42 -21.28
CA GLU A 48 -12.67 21.65 -21.67
C GLU A 48 -12.50 22.82 -20.70
N SER A 49 -12.18 22.59 -19.42
CA SER A 49 -12.02 23.67 -18.42
C SER A 49 -10.57 24.08 -18.16
N THR A 50 -9.62 23.15 -18.30
CA THR A 50 -8.20 23.37 -17.98
C THR A 50 -7.34 23.65 -19.22
N LEU A 51 -7.74 23.13 -20.39
CA LEU A 51 -6.95 23.17 -21.62
C LEU A 51 -7.64 23.91 -22.76
N HIS A 52 -8.74 24.62 -22.48
CA HIS A 52 -9.46 25.41 -23.47
C HIS A 52 -8.58 26.55 -23.99
N ASN A 53 -7.79 26.27 -25.02
CA ASN A 53 -7.03 27.28 -25.73
C ASN A 53 -7.35 27.24 -27.22
N LYS A 54 -7.68 28.42 -27.75
CA LYS A 54 -8.08 28.67 -29.14
C LYS A 54 -6.93 28.50 -30.14
N ASP A 55 -5.70 28.29 -29.65
CA ASP A 55 -4.53 28.09 -30.48
C ASP A 55 -4.28 26.59 -30.70
N LYS A 56 -4.70 26.10 -31.87
CA LYS A 56 -4.50 24.71 -32.32
C LYS A 56 -3.04 24.29 -32.47
N SER A 57 -2.09 25.16 -32.15
CA SER A 57 -0.66 24.90 -32.31
C SER A 57 0.05 24.39 -31.05
N ASN A 58 -0.63 24.37 -29.90
CA ASN A 58 -0.14 23.72 -28.68
C ASN A 58 -0.42 22.20 -28.71
N TYR A 59 0.46 21.44 -28.06
CA TYR A 59 0.33 19.99 -27.97
C TYR A 59 -0.19 19.58 -26.60
N THR A 60 -1.24 18.75 -26.56
CA THR A 60 -1.76 18.19 -25.31
C THR A 60 -1.41 16.71 -25.20
N LEU A 61 -0.87 16.32 -24.05
CA LEU A 61 -0.63 14.94 -23.66
C LEU A 61 -1.55 14.57 -22.50
N THR A 62 -2.28 13.46 -22.65
CA THR A 62 -3.06 12.84 -21.58
C THR A 62 -2.32 11.60 -21.08
N ILE A 63 -2.16 11.47 -19.77
CA ILE A 63 -1.51 10.36 -19.09
C ILE A 63 -2.51 9.79 -18.08
N MET A 64 -2.77 8.49 -18.20
CA MET A 64 -3.34 7.67 -17.14
C MET A 64 -2.19 6.99 -16.41
N HIS A 65 -2.29 6.88 -15.09
CA HIS A 65 -1.27 6.17 -14.32
C HIS A 65 -1.81 5.39 -13.14
N THR A 66 -1.08 4.32 -12.82
CA THR A 66 -1.22 3.52 -11.60
C THR A 66 0.14 3.35 -10.94
N ASN A 67 0.13 3.05 -9.65
CA ASN A 67 1.29 2.74 -8.84
C ASN A 67 0.82 1.91 -7.63
N ASP A 68 1.71 1.09 -7.06
CA ASP A 68 1.50 0.41 -5.78
C ASP A 68 0.19 -0.40 -5.74
N THR A 69 -0.07 -1.14 -6.82
CA THR A 69 -1.32 -1.90 -6.94
C THR A 69 -1.30 -3.16 -6.09
N HIS A 70 -0.11 -3.68 -5.78
CA HIS A 70 0.14 -4.77 -4.81
C HIS A 70 -0.87 -5.91 -4.92
N ALA A 71 -1.04 -6.46 -6.11
CA ALA A 71 -1.94 -7.56 -6.41
C ALA A 71 -3.41 -7.38 -5.94
N HIS A 72 -3.88 -6.15 -5.77
CA HIS A 72 -5.26 -5.85 -5.41
C HIS A 72 -6.15 -5.87 -6.66
N LEU A 73 -6.69 -7.04 -6.97
CA LEU A 73 -7.51 -7.27 -8.16
C LEU A 73 -9.01 -7.01 -7.94
N ASP A 74 -9.47 -6.71 -6.73
CA ASP A 74 -10.91 -6.49 -6.45
C ASP A 74 -11.51 -5.33 -7.27
N ASN A 75 -10.71 -4.29 -7.57
CA ASN A 75 -11.11 -3.17 -8.40
C ASN A 75 -10.65 -3.28 -9.87
N ILE A 76 -10.06 -4.42 -10.29
CA ILE A 76 -9.46 -4.51 -11.62
C ILE A 76 -10.49 -4.28 -12.73
N ALA A 77 -11.69 -4.86 -12.61
CA ALA A 77 -12.74 -4.68 -13.61
C ALA A 77 -13.22 -3.21 -13.69
N ARG A 78 -13.28 -2.51 -12.55
CA ARG A 78 -13.62 -1.08 -12.49
C ARG A 78 -12.52 -0.24 -13.13
N ARG A 79 -11.25 -0.58 -12.88
CA ARG A 79 -10.06 0.04 -13.48
C ARG A 79 -10.07 -0.08 -15.01
N ILE A 80 -10.38 -1.27 -15.54
CA ILE A 80 -10.51 -1.49 -16.99
C ILE A 80 -11.59 -0.57 -17.59
N THR A 81 -12.77 -0.47 -16.96
CA THR A 81 -13.81 0.46 -17.40
C THR A 81 -13.32 1.91 -17.39
N ALA A 82 -12.67 2.35 -16.30
CA ALA A 82 -12.17 3.72 -16.20
C ALA A 82 -11.16 4.04 -17.31
N ILE A 83 -10.21 3.13 -17.57
CA ILE A 83 -9.22 3.23 -18.65
C ILE A 83 -9.91 3.31 -20.02
N LYS A 84 -10.89 2.42 -20.29
CA LYS A 84 -11.66 2.44 -21.54
C LYS A 84 -12.38 3.78 -21.72
N GLN A 85 -13.02 4.31 -20.66
CA GLN A 85 -13.73 5.59 -20.70
C GLN A 85 -12.81 6.79 -20.94
N VAL A 86 -11.60 6.81 -20.36
CA VAL A 86 -10.61 7.86 -20.64
C VAL A 86 -10.11 7.77 -22.08
N ARG A 87 -9.82 6.57 -22.59
CA ARG A 87 -9.39 6.38 -23.99
C ARG A 87 -10.46 6.72 -25.02
N GLU A 88 -11.73 6.53 -24.70
CA GLU A 88 -12.81 7.01 -25.57
C GLU A 88 -12.81 8.54 -25.73
N ALA A 89 -12.45 9.27 -24.68
CA ALA A 89 -12.30 10.72 -24.70
C ALA A 89 -10.97 11.16 -25.35
N HIS A 90 -9.89 10.45 -25.04
CA HIS A 90 -8.53 10.76 -25.45
C HIS A 90 -7.84 9.52 -26.05
N PRO A 91 -8.08 9.18 -27.33
CA PRO A 91 -7.63 7.92 -27.94
C PRO A 91 -6.11 7.69 -27.97
N SER A 92 -5.32 8.73 -27.74
CA SER A 92 -3.85 8.68 -27.73
C SER A 92 -3.26 8.90 -26.34
N SER A 93 -4.07 8.82 -25.28
CA SER A 93 -3.58 8.89 -23.90
C SER A 93 -2.60 7.76 -23.60
N LEU A 94 -1.51 8.06 -22.92
CA LEU A 94 -0.58 7.06 -22.40
C LEU A 94 -1.16 6.40 -21.15
N LEU A 95 -0.90 5.10 -20.94
CA LEU A 95 -1.17 4.40 -19.68
C LEU A 95 0.15 3.88 -19.10
N LEU A 96 0.55 4.40 -17.93
CA LEU A 96 1.84 4.10 -17.30
C LEU A 96 1.65 3.44 -15.94
N ASP A 97 2.54 2.53 -15.57
CA ASP A 97 2.58 1.94 -14.23
C ASP A 97 3.90 2.28 -13.52
N ALA A 98 3.82 2.84 -12.33
CA ALA A 98 4.98 3.29 -11.57
C ALA A 98 5.54 2.23 -10.62
N GLY A 99 5.27 0.93 -10.82
CA GLY A 99 5.87 -0.16 -10.05
C GLY A 99 5.03 -0.61 -8.85
N ASP A 100 5.51 -1.67 -8.19
CA ASP A 100 4.84 -2.39 -7.11
C ASP A 100 3.46 -2.94 -7.50
N VAL A 101 3.46 -3.71 -8.59
CA VAL A 101 2.36 -4.61 -8.93
C VAL A 101 2.41 -5.86 -8.06
N PHE A 102 3.61 -6.30 -7.68
CA PHE A 102 3.84 -7.52 -6.91
C PHE A 102 3.49 -7.36 -5.43
N SER A 103 3.40 -8.51 -4.76
CA SER A 103 3.11 -8.64 -3.32
C SER A 103 1.72 -8.14 -2.91
N GLY A 104 1.39 -8.20 -1.62
CA GLY A 104 0.17 -7.62 -1.04
C GLY A 104 -1.02 -8.58 -0.83
N THR A 105 -1.38 -9.41 -1.81
CA THR A 105 -2.54 -10.33 -1.68
C THR A 105 -2.23 -11.76 -2.10
N LEU A 106 -3.14 -12.69 -1.76
CA LEU A 106 -3.07 -14.09 -2.20
C LEU A 106 -3.03 -14.27 -3.73
N TYR A 107 -3.45 -13.27 -4.51
CA TYR A 107 -3.28 -13.32 -5.96
C TYR A 107 -1.80 -13.42 -6.33
N PHE A 108 -0.92 -12.64 -5.69
CA PHE A 108 0.52 -12.73 -5.90
C PHE A 108 1.07 -14.07 -5.40
N ASN A 109 0.70 -14.52 -4.19
CA ASN A 109 1.17 -15.81 -3.68
C ASN A 109 0.77 -16.98 -4.59
N LYS A 110 -0.37 -16.88 -5.30
CA LYS A 110 -0.88 -17.93 -6.18
C LYS A 110 -0.31 -17.87 -7.59
N TYR A 111 -0.21 -16.67 -8.15
CA TYR A 111 0.00 -16.43 -9.58
C TYR A 111 1.29 -15.66 -9.89
N GLU A 112 2.03 -15.24 -8.87
CA GLU A 112 3.37 -14.63 -9.00
C GLU A 112 3.38 -13.45 -10.00
N GLY A 113 2.35 -12.61 -9.93
CA GLY A 113 2.18 -11.42 -10.79
C GLY A 113 1.49 -11.68 -12.13
N LEU A 114 1.37 -12.94 -12.58
CA LEU A 114 0.77 -13.26 -13.88
C LEU A 114 -0.75 -13.05 -13.93
N ALA A 115 -1.42 -12.93 -12.79
CA ALA A 115 -2.82 -12.52 -12.74
C ALA A 115 -2.97 -11.05 -13.11
N ASP A 116 -2.23 -10.17 -12.43
CA ASP A 116 -2.15 -8.75 -12.73
C ASP A 116 -1.75 -8.48 -14.18
N LEU A 117 -0.75 -9.24 -14.67
CA LEU A 117 -0.24 -9.08 -16.03
C LEU A 117 -1.29 -9.30 -17.11
N GLU A 118 -2.21 -10.27 -16.95
CA GLU A 118 -3.27 -10.48 -17.94
C GLU A 118 -4.15 -9.24 -18.07
N PHE A 119 -4.49 -8.60 -16.94
CA PHE A 119 -5.28 -7.38 -16.95
C PHE A 119 -4.50 -6.16 -17.40
N MET A 120 -3.19 -6.09 -17.13
CA MET A 120 -2.33 -5.03 -17.68
C MET A 120 -2.21 -5.16 -19.21
N ASN A 121 -2.11 -6.39 -19.72
CA ASN A 121 -2.11 -6.67 -21.15
C ASN A 121 -3.46 -6.29 -21.79
N LEU A 122 -4.58 -6.66 -21.16
CA LEU A 122 -5.94 -6.28 -21.57
C LEU A 122 -6.13 -4.75 -21.54
N ALA A 123 -5.62 -4.09 -20.50
CA ALA A 123 -5.61 -2.65 -20.36
C ALA A 123 -4.66 -1.96 -21.34
N GLY A 124 -3.75 -2.68 -21.99
CA GLY A 124 -2.80 -2.12 -22.94
C GLY A 124 -1.91 -1.03 -22.36
N TYR A 125 -1.20 -1.32 -21.26
CA TYR A 125 -0.19 -0.41 -20.71
C TYR A 125 0.87 -0.04 -21.78
N ASP A 126 1.38 1.19 -21.69
CA ASP A 126 2.36 1.73 -22.62
C ASP A 126 3.80 1.58 -22.12
N ALA A 127 4.00 1.62 -20.81
CA ALA A 127 5.25 1.30 -20.12
C ALA A 127 5.00 1.05 -18.63
N MET A 128 5.94 0.33 -18.01
CA MET A 128 6.00 0.12 -16.56
C MET A 128 7.45 0.38 -16.09
N THR A 129 7.65 0.93 -14.90
CA THR A 129 8.94 0.84 -14.19
C THR A 129 8.86 -0.21 -13.08
N PHE A 130 10.00 -0.60 -12.52
CA PHE A 130 10.01 -1.55 -11.41
C PHE A 130 9.95 -0.79 -10.09
N GLY A 131 9.13 -1.27 -9.18
CA GLY A 131 9.23 -1.01 -7.76
C GLY A 131 10.05 -2.06 -7.04
N ASN A 132 10.16 -1.90 -5.72
CA ASN A 132 10.95 -2.82 -4.91
C ASN A 132 10.30 -4.20 -4.83
N HIS A 133 8.96 -4.29 -4.79
CA HIS A 133 8.26 -5.55 -4.61
C HIS A 133 8.33 -6.47 -5.85
N GLU A 134 8.69 -5.94 -7.02
CA GLU A 134 8.98 -6.77 -8.20
C GLU A 134 10.11 -7.78 -7.97
N PHE A 135 10.94 -7.56 -6.94
CA PHE A 135 12.09 -8.39 -6.60
C PHE A 135 11.84 -9.35 -5.42
N ASP A 136 10.64 -9.38 -4.82
CA ASP A 136 10.36 -10.12 -3.59
C ASP A 136 10.60 -11.63 -3.70
N LYS A 137 10.29 -12.18 -4.87
CA LYS A 137 10.49 -13.61 -5.22
C LYS A 137 11.78 -13.84 -6.02
N GLY A 138 12.64 -12.82 -6.11
CA GLY A 138 13.87 -12.83 -6.89
C GLY A 138 13.67 -12.66 -8.40
N THR A 139 14.79 -12.51 -9.10
CA THR A 139 14.82 -12.15 -10.53
C THR A 139 14.27 -13.21 -11.47
N ALA A 140 14.20 -14.48 -11.05
CA ALA A 140 13.59 -15.55 -11.84
C ALA A 140 12.07 -15.37 -11.99
N THR A 141 11.38 -15.02 -10.90
CA THR A 141 9.94 -14.73 -10.95
C THR A 141 9.67 -13.46 -11.75
N LEU A 142 10.48 -12.40 -11.54
CA LEU A 142 10.40 -11.17 -12.33
C LEU A 142 10.59 -11.44 -13.83
N ALA A 143 11.54 -12.30 -14.22
CA ALA A 143 11.78 -12.64 -15.61
C ALA A 143 10.55 -13.29 -16.29
N ASN A 144 9.80 -14.13 -15.56
CA ASN A 144 8.55 -14.72 -16.08
C ASN A 144 7.49 -13.64 -16.35
N PHE A 145 7.36 -12.65 -15.48
CA PHE A 145 6.46 -11.52 -15.68
C PHE A 145 6.88 -10.65 -16.86
N VAL A 146 8.17 -10.29 -16.93
CA VAL A 146 8.72 -9.48 -18.02
C VAL A 146 8.47 -10.16 -19.36
N LYS A 147 8.79 -11.45 -19.48
CA LYS A 147 8.66 -12.23 -20.72
C LYS A 147 7.23 -12.25 -21.29
N GLU A 148 6.21 -12.30 -20.44
CA GLU A 148 4.81 -12.40 -20.84
C GLU A 148 4.14 -11.01 -20.99
N ALA A 149 4.87 -9.93 -20.73
CA ALA A 149 4.33 -8.58 -20.79
C ALA A 149 4.12 -8.09 -22.23
N GLY A 150 2.92 -7.58 -22.49
CA GLY A 150 2.54 -6.90 -23.73
C GLY A 150 2.95 -5.43 -23.75
N PHE A 151 4.00 -5.03 -23.03
CA PHE A 151 4.49 -3.66 -22.92
C PHE A 151 5.97 -3.65 -22.53
N PRO A 152 6.71 -2.57 -22.86
CA PRO A 152 8.10 -2.42 -22.44
C PRO A 152 8.21 -1.99 -20.97
N PHE A 153 9.34 -2.33 -20.36
CA PHE A 153 9.75 -1.80 -19.07
C PHE A 153 10.78 -0.69 -19.27
N VAL A 154 10.76 0.30 -18.38
CA VAL A 154 11.79 1.34 -18.30
C VAL A 154 12.48 1.28 -16.95
N SER A 155 13.81 1.26 -16.96
CA SER A 155 14.63 1.31 -15.75
C SER A 155 16.03 1.81 -16.12
N ALA A 156 16.34 3.05 -15.74
CA ALA A 156 17.60 3.71 -16.07
C ALA A 156 18.69 3.40 -15.04
N ASN A 157 18.32 3.24 -13.76
CA ASN A 157 19.26 3.11 -12.65
C ASN A 157 19.41 1.70 -12.10
N VAL A 158 18.79 0.68 -12.70
CA VAL A 158 19.01 -0.72 -12.32
C VAL A 158 19.87 -1.41 -13.36
N ASP A 159 21.02 -1.94 -12.94
CA ASP A 159 21.93 -2.70 -13.79
C ASP A 159 21.65 -4.20 -13.65
N PHE A 160 21.11 -4.79 -14.72
CA PHE A 160 20.79 -6.22 -14.82
C PHE A 160 21.85 -7.03 -15.57
N LYS A 161 22.98 -6.43 -16.00
CA LYS A 161 23.93 -7.10 -16.92
C LYS A 161 24.52 -8.41 -16.39
N LYS A 162 24.62 -8.54 -15.07
CA LYS A 162 25.17 -9.75 -14.42
C LYS A 162 24.10 -10.76 -14.04
N ASP A 163 22.83 -10.36 -14.01
CA ASP A 163 21.74 -11.24 -13.62
C ASP A 163 21.37 -12.20 -14.77
N GLY A 164 21.56 -13.50 -14.56
CA GLY A 164 21.33 -14.51 -15.58
C GLY A 164 19.86 -14.69 -16.00
N ASN A 165 18.91 -14.25 -15.17
CA ASN A 165 17.48 -14.40 -15.45
C ASN A 165 16.94 -13.23 -16.30
N ILE A 166 17.39 -12.01 -16.01
CA ILE A 166 16.87 -10.76 -16.58
C ILE A 166 17.73 -10.23 -17.73
N SER A 167 19.06 -10.45 -17.71
CA SER A 167 19.95 -9.98 -18.77
C SER A 167 19.51 -10.31 -20.21
N PRO A 168 18.82 -11.43 -20.51
CA PRO A 168 18.31 -11.69 -21.86
C PRO A 168 17.24 -10.69 -22.36
N TYR A 169 16.55 -10.01 -21.43
CA TYR A 169 15.51 -9.02 -21.71
C TYR A 169 16.00 -7.58 -21.52
N PHE A 170 17.22 -7.40 -21.01
CA PHE A 170 17.77 -6.09 -20.69
C PHE A 170 18.51 -5.46 -21.87
N ASN A 171 18.08 -4.26 -22.25
CA ASN A 171 18.65 -3.47 -23.32
C ASN A 171 19.15 -2.14 -22.74
N ASP A 172 20.48 -1.98 -22.66
CA ASP A 172 21.16 -0.78 -22.15
C ASP A 172 21.14 0.37 -23.19
N GLU A 173 19.96 0.73 -23.70
CA GLU A 173 19.76 1.79 -24.67
C GLU A 173 18.44 2.56 -24.50
N ILE A 174 18.35 3.74 -25.11
CA ILE A 174 17.07 4.42 -25.33
C ILE A 174 16.45 3.92 -26.64
N LYS A 175 15.30 3.26 -26.56
CA LYS A 175 14.62 2.67 -27.72
C LYS A 175 13.56 3.57 -28.33
N ASN A 176 13.60 3.76 -29.65
CA ASN A 176 12.49 4.42 -30.37
C ASN A 176 11.38 3.42 -30.71
N ASN A 177 10.16 3.70 -30.26
CA ASN A 177 8.95 2.89 -30.44
C ASN A 177 9.22 1.38 -30.23
N PRO A 178 9.55 0.97 -28.98
CA PRO A 178 9.81 -0.42 -28.66
C PRO A 178 8.62 -1.32 -29.04
N LYS A 179 8.92 -2.58 -29.30
CA LYS A 179 7.91 -3.61 -29.51
C LYS A 179 7.18 -3.90 -28.19
N ARG A 180 5.97 -4.46 -28.29
CA ARG A 180 5.14 -4.88 -27.16
C ARG A 180 5.41 -6.35 -26.83
N ASN A 181 6.62 -6.66 -26.38
CA ASN A 181 7.12 -8.03 -26.22
C ASN A 181 7.96 -8.26 -24.94
N GLY A 182 7.75 -7.46 -23.90
CA GLY A 182 8.37 -7.74 -22.61
C GLY A 182 9.88 -7.53 -22.59
N GLU A 183 10.32 -6.31 -22.84
CA GLU A 183 11.74 -5.93 -22.91
C GLU A 183 12.01 -4.76 -21.97
N ILE A 184 13.20 -4.73 -21.38
CA ILE A 184 13.63 -3.70 -20.44
C ILE A 184 14.57 -2.74 -21.16
N TYR A 185 14.31 -1.44 -21.06
CA TYR A 185 15.13 -0.39 -21.64
C TYR A 185 15.52 0.64 -20.59
N LYS A 186 16.65 1.34 -20.76
CA LYS A 186 16.93 2.54 -19.95
C LYS A 186 15.87 3.62 -20.13
N GLY A 187 15.39 3.75 -21.34
CA GLY A 187 14.28 4.62 -21.67
C GLY A 187 13.71 4.32 -23.05
N ILE A 188 12.54 4.87 -23.33
CA ILE A 188 11.84 4.67 -24.59
C ILE A 188 11.37 6.01 -25.14
N ILE A 189 11.23 6.10 -26.47
CA ILE A 189 10.61 7.24 -27.15
C ILE A 189 9.32 6.73 -27.78
N LYS A 190 8.18 7.26 -27.34
CA LYS A 190 6.86 6.95 -27.88
C LYS A 190 6.36 8.10 -28.75
N LYS A 191 5.83 7.78 -29.93
CA LYS A 191 5.18 8.78 -30.79
C LYS A 191 3.70 8.89 -30.44
N VAL A 192 3.28 10.05 -29.94
CA VAL A 192 1.89 10.30 -29.53
C VAL A 192 1.38 11.52 -30.28
N ASN A 193 0.38 11.34 -31.15
CA ASN A 193 -0.19 12.41 -31.99
C ASN A 193 0.86 13.21 -32.80
N GLY A 194 1.91 12.54 -33.29
CA GLY A 194 2.95 13.15 -34.10
C GLY A 194 4.19 13.60 -33.32
N GLU A 195 4.03 13.91 -32.02
CA GLU A 195 5.12 14.32 -31.13
C GLU A 195 5.88 13.13 -30.54
N ARG A 196 7.12 13.37 -30.13
CA ARG A 196 7.99 12.36 -29.50
C ARG A 196 8.07 12.60 -28.01
N ILE A 197 7.66 11.60 -27.23
CA ILE A 197 7.67 11.63 -25.76
C ILE A 197 8.74 10.66 -25.27
N GLY A 198 9.71 11.16 -24.52
CA GLY A 198 10.72 10.34 -23.84
C GLY A 198 10.18 9.84 -22.50
N ILE A 199 10.43 8.58 -22.18
CA ILE A 199 10.01 7.95 -20.92
C ILE A 199 11.20 7.15 -20.39
N PHE A 200 11.67 7.42 -19.17
CA PHE A 200 12.67 6.60 -18.50
C PHE A 200 12.19 6.21 -17.10
N GLY A 201 12.77 5.14 -16.57
CA GLY A 201 12.37 4.56 -15.29
C GLY A 201 13.39 4.79 -14.18
N LEU A 202 12.95 4.90 -12.93
CA LEU A 202 13.83 4.89 -11.77
C LEU A 202 13.23 4.02 -10.67
N THR A 203 14.07 3.24 -9.99
CA THR A 203 13.69 2.35 -8.88
C THR A 203 14.54 2.70 -7.64
N THR A 204 13.94 2.75 -6.46
CA THR A 204 14.65 3.10 -5.21
C THR A 204 15.85 2.19 -4.96
N ALA A 205 16.99 2.79 -4.59
CA ALA A 205 18.18 2.02 -4.22
C ALA A 205 17.99 1.14 -2.98
N GLU A 206 17.00 1.48 -2.13
CA GLU A 206 16.62 0.70 -0.94
C GLU A 206 16.16 -0.72 -1.28
N THR A 207 15.75 -0.97 -2.53
CA THR A 207 15.36 -2.31 -3.03
C THR A 207 16.39 -3.40 -2.71
N ALA A 208 17.68 -3.05 -2.66
CA ALA A 208 18.75 -3.97 -2.29
C ALA A 208 18.59 -4.54 -0.86
N ASP A 209 17.99 -3.76 0.04
CA ASP A 209 17.83 -4.07 1.46
C ASP A 209 16.38 -4.48 1.83
N ILE A 210 15.38 -4.01 1.08
CA ILE A 210 13.95 -4.21 1.39
C ILE A 210 13.26 -5.27 0.52
N SER A 211 14.00 -5.94 -0.37
CA SER A 211 13.47 -7.03 -1.21
C SER A 211 14.54 -8.11 -1.45
N SER A 212 14.41 -8.90 -2.51
CA SER A 212 15.31 -10.03 -2.82
C SER A 212 15.93 -9.99 -4.23
N PRO A 213 16.54 -8.86 -4.66
CA PRO A 213 17.09 -8.74 -6.02
C PRO A 213 18.34 -9.61 -6.27
N GLY A 214 19.02 -10.07 -5.21
CA GLY A 214 20.26 -10.83 -5.31
C GLY A 214 21.49 -9.98 -5.63
N PRO A 215 22.70 -10.56 -5.58
CA PRO A 215 23.97 -9.82 -5.67
C PRO A 215 24.32 -9.34 -7.09
N ASP A 216 23.64 -9.86 -8.12
CA ASP A 216 23.94 -9.59 -9.53
C ASP A 216 23.09 -8.45 -10.13
N VAL A 217 22.21 -7.85 -9.32
CA VAL A 217 21.44 -6.65 -9.66
C VAL A 217 21.99 -5.48 -8.83
N ALA A 218 22.34 -4.38 -9.49
CA ALA A 218 22.86 -3.18 -8.81
C ALA A 218 21.94 -1.98 -9.02
N PHE A 219 21.67 -1.25 -7.94
CA PHE A 219 20.88 -0.02 -7.96
C PHE A 219 21.80 1.19 -7.90
N GLN A 220 21.77 2.00 -8.96
CA GLN A 220 22.62 3.16 -9.16
C GLN A 220 21.92 4.43 -8.67
N ASN A 221 22.70 5.49 -8.44
CA ASN A 221 22.17 6.77 -7.97
C ASN A 221 21.16 7.36 -8.97
N TYR A 222 19.93 7.56 -8.49
CA TYR A 222 18.81 8.00 -9.32
C TYR A 222 19.01 9.38 -9.95
N LEU A 223 19.65 10.33 -9.25
CA LEU A 223 19.90 11.68 -9.78
C LEU A 223 20.89 11.65 -10.94
N GLU A 224 21.97 10.89 -10.81
CA GLU A 224 22.99 10.80 -11.86
C GLU A 224 22.46 10.08 -13.11
N GLU A 225 21.72 8.99 -12.94
CA GLU A 225 21.11 8.27 -14.06
C GLU A 225 19.98 9.06 -14.71
N ALA A 226 19.19 9.83 -13.95
CA ALA A 226 18.20 10.73 -14.51
C ALA A 226 18.82 11.85 -15.36
N LYS A 227 19.90 12.49 -14.89
CA LYS A 227 20.64 13.50 -15.67
C LYS A 227 21.16 12.92 -16.99
N GLN A 228 21.68 11.69 -16.96
CA GLN A 228 22.15 10.98 -18.15
C GLN A 228 21.01 10.64 -19.13
N ALA A 229 19.87 10.17 -18.61
CA ALA A 229 18.70 9.85 -19.42
C ALA A 229 18.15 11.11 -20.12
N VAL A 230 17.97 12.21 -19.37
CA VAL A 230 17.50 13.50 -19.93
C VAL A 230 18.44 14.01 -21.01
N LYS A 231 19.76 13.97 -20.76
CA LYS A 231 20.77 14.36 -21.75
C LYS A 231 20.62 13.53 -23.03
N SER A 232 20.48 12.22 -22.90
CA SER A 232 20.37 11.29 -24.03
C SER A 232 19.08 11.49 -24.84
N PHE A 233 17.95 11.83 -24.20
CA PHE A 233 16.73 12.24 -24.89
C PHE A 233 16.88 13.56 -25.65
N LYS A 234 17.48 14.57 -25.02
CA LYS A 234 17.73 15.89 -25.63
C LYS A 234 18.65 15.78 -26.85
N GLU A 235 19.70 14.95 -26.79
CA GLU A 235 20.59 14.66 -27.93
C GLU A 235 19.85 14.01 -29.10
N LYS A 236 18.80 13.24 -28.83
CA LYS A 236 17.90 12.69 -29.85
C LYS A 236 16.81 13.68 -30.31
N GLY A 237 16.83 14.92 -29.81
CA GLY A 237 15.88 15.99 -30.11
C GLY A 237 14.50 15.79 -29.49
N VAL A 238 14.39 15.00 -28.42
CA VAL A 238 13.17 14.87 -27.62
C VAL A 238 13.14 16.01 -26.61
N ASN A 239 12.00 16.70 -26.53
CA ASN A 239 11.81 17.88 -25.68
C ASN A 239 10.59 17.76 -24.75
N LYS A 240 10.07 16.54 -24.58
CA LYS A 240 8.98 16.19 -23.66
C LYS A 240 9.38 14.90 -22.99
N ILE A 241 9.73 14.94 -21.71
CA ILE A 241 10.37 13.84 -20.98
C ILE A 241 9.58 13.54 -19.71
N ILE A 242 9.18 12.27 -19.58
CA ILE A 242 8.52 11.70 -18.42
C ILE A 242 9.53 10.84 -17.66
N ALA A 243 9.69 11.09 -16.36
CA ALA A 243 10.29 10.13 -15.44
C ALA A 243 9.14 9.28 -14.85
N LEU A 244 9.21 7.97 -15.04
CA LEU A 244 8.30 6.99 -14.44
C LEU A 244 9.05 6.38 -13.26
N THR A 245 8.63 6.66 -12.03
CA THR A 245 9.49 6.45 -10.86
C THR A 245 8.84 5.61 -9.79
N HIS A 246 9.64 4.77 -9.14
CA HIS A 246 9.29 4.07 -7.93
C HIS A 246 10.34 4.39 -6.85
N ILE A 247 10.39 5.68 -6.50
CA ILE A 247 11.38 6.22 -5.55
C ILE A 247 10.72 7.00 -4.41
N GLY A 248 9.39 7.08 -4.34
CA GLY A 248 8.70 7.81 -3.28
C GLY A 248 8.51 9.30 -3.56
N TYR A 249 7.42 9.87 -3.05
CA TYR A 249 7.11 11.29 -3.23
C TYR A 249 7.98 12.19 -2.33
N ASP A 250 8.03 11.88 -1.04
CA ASP A 250 8.75 12.62 0.01
C ASP A 250 9.28 11.66 1.10
N ASP A 251 10.18 10.77 0.71
CA ASP A 251 10.61 9.62 1.53
C ASP A 251 11.70 9.95 2.58
N GLY A 252 11.57 11.10 3.25
CA GLY A 252 12.24 11.37 4.55
C GLY A 252 13.77 11.26 4.65
N GLY A 253 14.51 11.18 3.53
CA GLY A 253 15.96 11.05 3.50
C GLY A 253 16.51 10.09 2.43
N GLY A 254 15.64 9.26 1.82
CA GLY A 254 15.96 8.38 0.70
C GLY A 254 15.84 9.05 -0.68
N ASP A 255 15.87 8.24 -1.74
CA ASP A 255 15.51 8.70 -3.10
C ASP A 255 14.09 9.30 -3.02
N ASN A 256 13.78 10.36 -3.78
CA ASN A 256 12.39 10.88 -3.85
C ASN A 256 12.14 11.82 -5.05
N ASP A 257 10.88 11.89 -5.45
CA ASP A 257 10.36 12.63 -6.60
C ASP A 257 10.52 14.15 -6.42
N LEU A 258 10.31 14.69 -5.21
CA LEU A 258 10.48 16.12 -4.95
C LEU A 258 11.93 16.58 -5.16
N THR A 259 12.90 15.78 -4.72
CA THR A 259 14.33 16.06 -4.91
C THR A 259 14.72 15.86 -6.37
N LEU A 260 14.21 14.81 -7.03
CA LEU A 260 14.42 14.60 -8.46
C LEU A 260 13.99 15.81 -9.29
N ALA A 261 12.76 16.31 -9.04
CA ALA A 261 12.21 17.48 -9.72
C ALA A 261 13.06 18.74 -9.48
N LYS A 262 13.57 18.94 -8.26
CA LYS A 262 14.43 20.11 -7.93
C LYS A 262 15.80 20.02 -8.56
N GLU A 263 16.43 18.86 -8.58
CA GLU A 263 17.86 18.69 -8.90
C GLU A 263 18.14 18.31 -10.37
N VAL A 264 17.15 17.81 -11.11
CA VAL A 264 17.36 17.36 -12.51
C VAL A 264 16.58 18.22 -13.50
N ASP A 265 17.29 18.88 -14.41
CA ASP A 265 16.71 19.82 -15.38
C ASP A 265 16.25 19.17 -16.68
N GLY A 266 15.01 19.44 -17.07
CA GLY A 266 14.41 18.95 -18.31
C GLY A 266 13.59 17.67 -18.16
N ILE A 267 13.21 17.32 -16.94
CA ILE A 267 12.08 16.41 -16.69
C ILE A 267 10.82 17.28 -16.66
N ASP A 268 9.85 16.98 -17.52
CA ASP A 268 8.59 17.72 -17.58
C ASP A 268 7.56 17.14 -16.61
N VAL A 269 7.49 15.81 -16.56
CA VAL A 269 6.51 15.09 -15.73
C VAL A 269 7.21 13.98 -14.95
N ILE A 270 6.87 13.83 -13.67
CA ILE A 270 7.18 12.66 -12.85
C ILE A 270 5.87 11.94 -12.55
N VAL A 271 5.80 10.66 -12.89
CA VAL A 271 4.72 9.75 -12.52
C VAL A 271 5.31 8.76 -11.52
N GLY A 272 4.97 8.93 -10.24
CA GLY A 272 5.64 8.24 -9.12
C GLY A 272 4.82 7.14 -8.43
N GLY A 273 5.49 6.40 -7.54
CA GLY A 273 4.93 5.39 -6.62
C GLY A 273 5.68 5.29 -5.28
N HIS A 274 5.68 4.11 -4.65
CA HIS A 274 6.40 3.70 -3.43
C HIS A 274 5.76 4.18 -2.11
N THR A 275 5.59 5.50 -1.98
CA THR A 275 5.12 6.10 -0.71
C THR A 275 3.61 6.04 -0.49
N HIS A 276 2.86 5.47 -1.44
CA HIS A 276 1.39 5.41 -1.45
C HIS A 276 0.72 6.79 -1.39
N THR A 277 1.40 7.84 -1.85
CA THR A 277 0.95 9.21 -1.68
C THR A 277 -0.31 9.47 -2.50
N LYS A 278 -1.36 9.98 -1.83
CA LYS A 278 -2.59 10.43 -2.50
C LYS A 278 -2.46 11.89 -2.90
N LEU A 279 -2.04 12.15 -4.14
CA LEU A 279 -2.04 13.49 -4.71
C LEU A 279 -3.39 13.77 -5.39
N GLU A 280 -4.31 14.42 -4.67
CA GLU A 280 -5.64 14.78 -5.19
C GLU A 280 -5.56 15.68 -6.44
N GLN A 281 -4.48 16.46 -6.54
CA GLN A 281 -4.12 17.31 -7.69
C GLN A 281 -2.62 17.18 -7.96
N PRO A 282 -2.16 17.40 -9.22
CA PRO A 282 -0.75 17.40 -9.53
C PRO A 282 0.02 18.47 -8.75
N VAL A 283 1.24 18.14 -8.35
CA VAL A 283 2.14 19.06 -7.65
C VAL A 283 3.12 19.64 -8.67
N VAL A 284 3.28 20.96 -8.69
CA VAL A 284 4.22 21.64 -9.58
C VAL A 284 5.43 22.10 -8.79
N VAL A 285 6.61 21.62 -9.17
CA VAL A 285 7.88 22.04 -8.62
C VAL A 285 8.56 22.98 -9.60
N ASP A 286 8.68 24.25 -9.22
CA ASP A 286 9.43 25.28 -9.94
C ASP A 286 10.52 25.81 -8.98
N ALA A 287 11.71 25.24 -9.09
CA ALA A 287 12.88 25.62 -8.29
C ALA A 287 13.70 26.73 -8.98
N GLY A 288 13.03 27.70 -9.63
CA GLY A 288 13.68 28.73 -10.45
C GLY A 288 14.06 28.25 -11.85
N LYS A 289 13.37 27.22 -12.36
CA LYS A 289 13.64 26.53 -13.62
C LYS A 289 12.34 26.17 -14.34
N GLU A 290 12.41 25.45 -15.44
CA GLU A 290 11.18 24.97 -16.08
C GLU A 290 10.41 24.04 -15.12
N PRO A 291 9.09 24.21 -14.98
CA PRO A 291 8.31 23.49 -13.99
C PRO A 291 8.27 22.00 -14.29
N THR A 292 8.41 21.18 -13.24
CA THR A 292 8.18 19.74 -13.30
C THR A 292 6.87 19.40 -12.59
N VAL A 293 6.00 18.63 -13.24
CA VAL A 293 4.70 18.21 -12.69
C VAL A 293 4.79 16.81 -12.12
N ILE A 294 4.38 16.61 -10.86
CA ILE A 294 4.45 15.33 -10.15
C ILE A 294 3.03 14.81 -9.89
N VAL A 295 2.80 13.53 -10.15
CA VAL A 295 1.56 12.81 -9.84
C VAL A 295 1.81 11.43 -9.23
N GLN A 296 0.95 11.03 -8.30
CA GLN A 296 0.85 9.68 -7.72
C GLN A 296 -0.64 9.37 -7.48
N ALA A 297 -1.03 8.10 -7.54
CA ALA A 297 -2.43 7.64 -7.50
C ALA A 297 -2.75 6.79 -6.26
N ASN A 298 -2.14 7.11 -5.11
CA ASN A 298 -2.31 6.37 -3.85
C ASN A 298 -1.89 4.89 -4.01
N GLU A 299 -2.73 3.91 -3.66
CA GLU A 299 -2.36 2.49 -3.59
C GLU A 299 -3.54 1.57 -3.95
N TYR A 300 -3.25 0.28 -4.12
CA TYR A 300 -4.19 -0.85 -4.08
C TYR A 300 -5.34 -0.77 -5.08
N SER A 301 -5.11 -0.12 -6.23
CA SER A 301 -6.15 0.11 -7.23
C SER A 301 -7.40 0.78 -6.63
N LYS A 302 -7.23 1.70 -5.66
CA LYS A 302 -8.33 2.56 -5.19
C LYS A 302 -8.65 3.65 -6.20
N PHE A 303 -7.62 4.15 -6.90
CA PHE A 303 -7.75 5.22 -7.87
C PHE A 303 -7.07 4.89 -9.20
N LEU A 304 -7.58 5.48 -10.28
CA LEU A 304 -6.83 5.68 -11.52
C LEU A 304 -6.41 7.15 -11.59
N GLY A 305 -5.10 7.39 -11.67
CA GLY A 305 -4.58 8.74 -11.85
C GLY A 305 -4.76 9.22 -13.28
N THR A 306 -5.13 10.49 -13.45
CA THR A 306 -5.24 11.16 -14.75
C THR A 306 -4.51 12.50 -14.70
N LEU A 307 -3.76 12.79 -15.75
CA LEU A 307 -3.02 14.03 -15.92
C LEU A 307 -3.10 14.48 -17.38
N ASP A 308 -3.51 15.72 -17.59
CA ASP A 308 -3.37 16.40 -18.86
C ASP A 308 -2.30 17.50 -18.75
N VAL A 309 -1.39 17.54 -19.73
CA VAL A 309 -0.32 18.55 -19.82
C VAL A 309 -0.34 19.17 -21.21
N GLN A 310 -0.39 20.50 -21.27
CA GLN A 310 -0.24 21.26 -22.50
C GLN A 310 1.19 21.78 -22.63
N PHE A 311 1.78 21.54 -23.80
CA PHE A 311 3.11 21.97 -24.17
C PHE A 311 3.06 23.00 -25.30
N ASP A 312 4.00 23.96 -25.26
CA ASP A 312 4.28 24.82 -26.40
C ASP A 312 5.10 24.07 -27.48
N LYS A 313 5.35 24.76 -28.61
CA LYS A 313 6.16 24.19 -29.71
C LYS A 313 7.61 23.86 -29.34
N LYS A 314 8.14 24.47 -28.28
CA LYS A 314 9.50 24.23 -27.77
C LYS A 314 9.53 23.08 -26.76
N GLY A 315 8.38 22.57 -26.34
CA GLY A 315 8.25 21.50 -25.36
C GLY A 315 8.12 21.99 -23.93
N LYS A 316 7.85 23.27 -23.70
CA LYS A 316 7.64 23.80 -22.34
C LYS A 316 6.19 23.62 -21.90
N ILE A 317 5.99 23.27 -20.64
CA ILE A 317 4.65 23.19 -20.03
C ILE A 317 4.02 24.59 -19.97
N ILE A 318 2.81 24.71 -20.51
CA ILE A 318 1.96 25.91 -20.47
C ILE A 318 0.94 25.79 -19.34
N SER A 319 0.32 24.61 -19.24
CA SER A 319 -0.64 24.29 -18.20
C SER A 319 -0.67 22.79 -17.97
N SER A 320 -1.05 22.41 -16.77
CA SER A 320 -1.26 21.02 -16.38
C SER A 320 -2.41 20.93 -15.41
N GLY A 321 -3.07 19.79 -15.39
CA GLY A 321 -3.78 19.38 -14.20
C GLY A 321 -4.36 17.99 -14.33
N GLY A 322 -4.93 17.50 -13.25
CA GLY A 322 -5.24 16.09 -13.14
C GLY A 322 -6.16 15.80 -11.97
N LYS A 323 -6.56 14.55 -11.87
CA LYS A 323 -7.39 14.06 -10.77
C LYS A 323 -7.25 12.55 -10.60
N LEU A 324 -7.68 12.11 -9.43
CA LEU A 324 -7.87 10.70 -9.11
C LEU A 324 -9.30 10.30 -9.41
N VAL A 325 -9.47 9.29 -10.27
CA VAL A 325 -10.76 8.64 -10.50
C VAL A 325 -10.93 7.59 -9.41
N ASP A 326 -11.85 7.82 -8.47
CA ASP A 326 -12.22 6.83 -7.44
C ASP A 326 -12.87 5.61 -8.11
N LEU A 327 -12.14 4.49 -8.10
CA LEU A 327 -12.57 3.28 -8.78
C LEU A 327 -13.80 2.67 -8.14
N SER A 328 -14.07 2.91 -6.85
CA SER A 328 -15.29 2.41 -6.18
C SER A 328 -16.59 2.95 -6.79
N GLN A 329 -16.51 4.09 -7.50
CA GLN A 329 -17.64 4.75 -8.15
C GLN A 329 -17.80 4.36 -9.63
N VAL A 330 -16.93 3.49 -10.14
CA VAL A 330 -16.92 3.08 -11.55
C VAL A 330 -17.58 1.70 -11.70
N PRO A 331 -18.46 1.48 -12.70
CA PRO A 331 -19.01 0.14 -12.94
C PRO A 331 -17.94 -0.84 -13.43
N GLU A 332 -18.09 -2.12 -13.10
CA GLU A 332 -17.18 -3.18 -13.53
C GLU A 332 -17.25 -3.42 -15.04
N ASP A 333 -16.10 -3.66 -15.65
CA ASP A 333 -15.99 -4.15 -17.02
C ASP A 333 -16.40 -5.63 -17.07
N PRO A 334 -17.39 -6.02 -17.90
CA PRO A 334 -17.92 -7.39 -17.89
C PRO A 334 -16.89 -8.46 -18.28
N GLU A 335 -15.98 -8.15 -19.21
CA GLU A 335 -14.94 -9.08 -19.67
C GLU A 335 -13.90 -9.29 -18.57
N ALA A 336 -13.38 -8.21 -18.00
CA ALA A 336 -12.41 -8.29 -16.91
C ALA A 336 -13.00 -8.95 -15.65
N ALA A 337 -14.27 -8.65 -15.30
CA ALA A 337 -14.96 -9.30 -14.20
C ALA A 337 -15.09 -10.82 -14.45
N GLN A 338 -15.46 -11.21 -15.67
CA GLN A 338 -15.55 -12.63 -16.03
C GLN A 338 -14.21 -13.35 -15.95
N ILE A 339 -13.12 -12.74 -16.45
CA ILE A 339 -11.76 -13.31 -16.33
C ILE A 339 -11.39 -13.49 -14.85
N LEU A 340 -11.59 -12.47 -14.02
CA LEU A 340 -11.26 -12.54 -12.60
C LEU A 340 -12.04 -13.66 -11.90
N GLU A 341 -13.36 -13.68 -12.07
CA GLU A 341 -14.26 -14.64 -11.39
C GLU A 341 -14.04 -16.09 -11.82
N THR A 342 -13.66 -16.32 -13.08
CA THR A 342 -13.56 -17.69 -13.62
C THR A 342 -12.14 -18.25 -13.62
N LYS A 343 -11.12 -17.41 -13.84
CA LYS A 343 -9.73 -17.86 -14.02
C LYS A 343 -8.89 -17.73 -12.75
N TYR A 344 -9.08 -16.66 -11.98
CA TYR A 344 -8.14 -16.30 -10.90
C TYR A 344 -8.75 -16.44 -9.50
N LYS A 345 -9.94 -15.90 -9.27
CA LYS A 345 -10.58 -15.89 -7.96
C LYS A 345 -10.84 -17.27 -7.35
N PRO A 346 -11.22 -18.33 -8.11
CA PRO A 346 -11.51 -19.63 -7.51
C PRO A 346 -10.32 -20.24 -6.76
N ALA A 347 -9.10 -20.11 -7.29
CA ALA A 347 -7.92 -20.66 -6.61
C ALA A 347 -7.57 -19.85 -5.35
N VAL A 348 -7.78 -18.53 -5.36
CA VAL A 348 -7.60 -17.67 -4.18
C VAL A 348 -8.60 -18.03 -3.09
N VAL A 349 -9.87 -18.22 -3.45
CA VAL A 349 -10.93 -18.67 -2.52
C VAL A 349 -10.61 -20.05 -1.94
N GLU A 350 -10.00 -20.95 -2.74
CA GLU A 350 -9.54 -22.23 -2.23
C GLU A 350 -8.35 -22.08 -1.27
N MET A 351 -7.37 -21.21 -1.61
CA MET A 351 -6.24 -20.92 -0.71
C MET A 351 -6.71 -20.36 0.63
N GLN A 352 -7.74 -19.52 0.66
CA GLN A 352 -8.32 -19.00 1.90
C GLN A 352 -8.79 -20.11 2.86
N LYS A 353 -9.14 -21.31 2.37
CA LYS A 353 -9.53 -22.46 3.22
C LYS A 353 -8.34 -23.20 3.82
N THR A 354 -7.12 -22.87 3.40
CA THR A 354 -5.90 -23.55 3.84
C THR A 354 -5.71 -23.36 5.34
N VAL A 355 -5.58 -24.47 6.06
CA VAL A 355 -5.29 -24.48 7.50
C VAL A 355 -3.81 -24.18 7.71
N ILE A 356 -3.51 -23.06 8.35
CA ILE A 356 -2.13 -22.63 8.66
C ILE A 356 -1.66 -23.15 10.01
N GLY A 357 -2.61 -23.47 10.90
CA GLY A 357 -2.36 -24.02 12.21
C GLY A 357 -3.65 -24.30 12.95
N LYS A 358 -3.54 -24.54 14.25
CA LYS A 358 -4.67 -24.80 15.14
C LYS A 358 -4.52 -23.97 16.41
N THR A 359 -5.63 -23.55 16.99
CA THR A 359 -5.65 -23.05 18.36
C THR A 359 -6.48 -23.94 19.28
N THR A 360 -6.04 -24.09 20.53
CA THR A 360 -6.73 -24.83 21.59
C THR A 360 -7.65 -23.95 22.45
N VAL A 361 -7.63 -22.63 22.23
CA VAL A 361 -8.41 -21.62 22.96
C VAL A 361 -9.07 -20.68 21.96
N ASP A 362 -10.10 -19.95 22.38
CA ASP A 362 -10.62 -18.86 21.55
C ASP A 362 -9.57 -17.74 21.47
N LEU A 363 -9.23 -17.31 20.26
CA LEU A 363 -8.35 -16.15 20.03
C LEU A 363 -9.21 -14.88 20.08
N ILE A 364 -9.35 -14.32 21.28
CA ILE A 364 -10.19 -13.16 21.55
C ILE A 364 -9.51 -11.92 20.99
N GLY A 365 -10.22 -11.16 20.15
CA GLY A 365 -9.76 -9.91 19.57
C GLY A 365 -10.93 -9.00 19.20
N GLY A 366 -10.76 -8.22 18.13
CA GLY A 366 -11.84 -7.40 17.58
C GLY A 366 -12.30 -6.27 18.49
N ASN A 367 -13.46 -5.71 18.15
CA ASN A 367 -14.12 -4.65 18.91
C ASN A 367 -15.26 -5.24 19.75
N PRO A 368 -15.34 -4.99 21.07
CA PRO A 368 -14.47 -4.15 21.90
C PRO A 368 -13.16 -4.74 22.49
N PRO A 369 -12.91 -6.06 22.60
CA PRO A 369 -11.81 -6.56 23.44
C PRO A 369 -10.44 -5.96 23.13
N ALA A 370 -9.99 -6.01 21.87
CA ALA A 370 -8.67 -5.51 21.48
C ALA A 370 -8.51 -3.99 21.64
N ARG A 371 -9.62 -3.28 21.84
CA ARG A 371 -9.70 -1.81 21.92
C ARG A 371 -9.85 -1.27 23.34
N THR A 372 -9.85 -2.16 24.34
CA THR A 372 -10.15 -1.80 25.73
C THR A 372 -9.29 -2.52 26.75
N VAL A 373 -8.80 -3.74 26.44
CA VAL A 373 -8.08 -4.59 27.38
C VAL A 373 -6.98 -5.39 26.67
N GLU A 374 -6.11 -6.04 27.46
CA GLU A 374 -5.22 -7.10 26.96
C GLU A 374 -6.05 -8.23 26.34
N THR A 375 -5.59 -8.74 25.20
CA THR A 375 -6.21 -9.88 24.53
C THR A 375 -5.17 -10.94 24.17
N ASN A 376 -5.56 -12.22 24.21
CA ASN A 376 -4.64 -13.30 23.85
C ASN A 376 -4.31 -13.31 22.35
N LEU A 377 -5.22 -12.87 21.47
CA LEU A 377 -4.91 -12.66 20.05
C LEU A 377 -3.95 -11.47 19.86
N GLY A 378 -4.13 -10.37 20.59
CA GLY A 378 -3.20 -9.24 20.59
C GLY A 378 -1.79 -9.65 21.02
N ASN A 379 -1.68 -10.47 22.06
CA ASN A 379 -0.41 -11.06 22.50
C ASN A 379 0.22 -11.90 21.39
N LEU A 380 -0.55 -12.82 20.77
CA LEU A 380 -0.06 -13.69 19.72
C LEU A 380 0.45 -12.92 18.48
N ILE A 381 -0.30 -11.89 18.04
CA ILE A 381 0.08 -11.06 16.90
C ILE A 381 1.37 -10.30 17.19
N THR A 382 1.45 -9.65 18.36
CA THR A 382 2.64 -8.88 18.73
C THR A 382 3.86 -9.75 19.00
N ASP A 383 3.69 -10.99 19.46
CA ASP A 383 4.78 -11.95 19.59
C ASP A 383 5.33 -12.37 18.22
N GLY A 384 4.46 -12.64 17.25
CA GLY A 384 4.88 -12.93 15.87
C GLY A 384 5.57 -11.74 15.20
N MET A 385 5.01 -10.55 15.37
CA MET A 385 5.60 -9.30 14.90
C MET A 385 6.99 -9.07 15.50
N LEU A 386 7.16 -9.24 16.82
CA LEU A 386 8.44 -9.09 17.49
C LEU A 386 9.45 -10.15 17.03
N ALA A 387 9.01 -11.40 16.86
CA ALA A 387 9.86 -12.49 16.38
C ALA A 387 10.41 -12.20 14.98
N LYS A 388 9.56 -11.75 14.06
CA LYS A 388 9.99 -11.36 12.70
C LYS A 388 10.89 -10.13 12.71
N ALA A 389 10.55 -9.10 13.47
CA ALA A 389 11.38 -7.90 13.55
C ALA A 389 12.79 -8.21 14.06
N LYS A 390 12.94 -9.16 14.99
CA LYS A 390 14.26 -9.63 15.48
C LYS A 390 15.11 -10.34 14.44
N THR A 391 14.52 -10.96 13.41
CA THR A 391 15.31 -11.56 12.32
C THR A 391 15.95 -10.52 11.42
N ILE A 392 15.40 -9.29 11.43
CA ILE A 392 15.83 -8.16 10.60
C ILE A 392 16.75 -7.25 11.42
N ASN A 393 16.29 -6.85 12.60
CA ASN A 393 17.05 -6.07 13.57
C ASN A 393 17.02 -6.77 14.94
N PRO A 394 18.10 -7.48 15.31
CA PRO A 394 18.21 -8.21 16.57
C PRO A 394 18.01 -7.36 17.83
N ASP A 395 18.20 -6.04 17.74
CA ASP A 395 18.01 -5.11 18.86
C ASP A 395 16.53 -4.77 19.12
N THR A 396 15.61 -5.25 18.27
CA THR A 396 14.17 -5.04 18.45
C THR A 396 13.68 -5.75 19.71
N VAL A 397 13.15 -4.98 20.67
CA VAL A 397 12.74 -5.49 21.98
C VAL A 397 11.26 -5.37 22.27
N ILE A 398 10.54 -4.48 21.58
CA ILE A 398 9.12 -4.20 21.82
C ILE A 398 8.35 -4.35 20.50
N ALA A 399 7.12 -4.85 20.54
CA ALA A 399 6.18 -4.76 19.43
C ALA A 399 4.84 -4.17 19.86
N PHE A 400 4.27 -3.32 19.01
CA PHE A 400 2.96 -2.67 19.20
C PHE A 400 2.01 -2.96 18.05
N GLN A 401 0.79 -3.39 18.40
CA GLN A 401 -0.31 -3.53 17.46
C GLN A 401 -1.52 -2.74 17.97
N ASN A 402 -1.97 -1.75 17.21
CA ASN A 402 -3.20 -1.04 17.54
C ASN A 402 -4.42 -1.97 17.44
N GLY A 403 -5.31 -1.91 18.42
CA GLY A 403 -6.52 -2.74 18.51
C GLY A 403 -7.51 -2.50 17.38
N GLY A 404 -7.41 -1.35 16.70
CA GLY A 404 -8.14 -1.03 15.47
C GLY A 404 -7.76 -1.93 14.31
N GLY A 405 -6.50 -2.40 14.27
CA GLY A 405 -5.99 -3.34 13.28
C GLY A 405 -6.39 -4.80 13.51
N ILE A 406 -6.82 -5.17 14.72
CA ILE A 406 -7.32 -6.52 15.05
C ILE A 406 -8.84 -6.53 14.93
N ARG A 407 -9.37 -7.25 13.94
CA ARG A 407 -10.75 -7.07 13.49
C ARG A 407 -11.74 -8.12 13.98
N ALA A 408 -11.27 -9.31 14.33
CA ALA A 408 -12.12 -10.44 14.66
C ALA A 408 -11.60 -11.27 15.83
N THR A 409 -12.45 -12.18 16.29
CA THR A 409 -12.14 -13.27 17.22
C THR A 409 -12.20 -14.58 16.43
N VAL A 410 -11.28 -15.50 16.68
CA VAL A 410 -11.28 -16.83 16.05
C VAL A 410 -11.58 -17.89 17.10
N PRO A 411 -12.64 -18.71 16.94
CA PRO A 411 -12.93 -19.80 17.86
C PRO A 411 -11.81 -20.84 17.91
N ALA A 412 -11.71 -21.56 19.04
CA ALA A 412 -10.81 -22.71 19.15
C ALA A 412 -11.04 -23.71 18.00
N GLY A 413 -9.96 -24.22 17.41
CA GLY A 413 -10.02 -25.07 16.22
C GLY A 413 -8.97 -24.70 15.18
N ASN A 414 -9.23 -25.05 13.92
CA ASN A 414 -8.33 -24.75 12.81
C ASN A 414 -8.28 -23.23 12.57
N ILE A 415 -7.07 -22.71 12.37
CA ILE A 415 -6.82 -21.36 11.89
C ILE A 415 -6.58 -21.47 10.39
N THR A 416 -7.46 -20.86 9.61
CA THR A 416 -7.32 -20.79 8.14
C THR A 416 -6.75 -19.46 7.70
N LEU A 417 -6.23 -19.38 6.46
CA LEU A 417 -5.87 -18.09 5.86
C LEU A 417 -7.05 -17.11 5.83
N ALA A 418 -8.28 -17.59 5.59
CA ALA A 418 -9.49 -16.76 5.67
C ALA A 418 -9.62 -16.10 7.05
N ASN A 419 -9.33 -16.84 8.13
CA ASN A 419 -9.34 -16.26 9.47
C ASN A 419 -8.26 -15.19 9.63
N VAL A 420 -7.06 -15.38 9.05
CA VAL A 420 -6.01 -14.36 9.11
C VAL A 420 -6.44 -13.07 8.41
N PHE A 421 -7.00 -13.16 7.20
CA PHE A 421 -7.54 -11.99 6.49
C PHE A 421 -8.73 -11.36 7.22
N GLU A 422 -9.54 -12.16 7.92
CA GLU A 422 -10.60 -11.63 8.78
C GLU A 422 -10.04 -10.87 9.99
N ILE A 423 -8.91 -11.30 10.57
CA ILE A 423 -8.27 -10.64 11.71
C ILE A 423 -7.52 -9.37 11.28
N MET A 424 -6.75 -9.41 10.18
CA MET A 424 -5.86 -8.33 9.70
C MET A 424 -6.08 -8.08 8.21
N PRO A 425 -7.19 -7.42 7.82
CA PRO A 425 -7.60 -7.28 6.41
C PRO A 425 -6.87 -6.18 5.65
N PHE A 426 -5.98 -5.44 6.31
CA PHE A 426 -5.40 -4.22 5.74
C PHE A 426 -4.07 -4.45 5.02
N GLY A 427 -3.40 -5.57 5.28
CA GLY A 427 -2.09 -5.86 4.69
C GLY A 427 -1.04 -4.81 5.07
N ASN A 428 -1.00 -4.36 6.33
CA ASN A 428 0.01 -3.37 6.71
C ASN A 428 1.40 -4.01 6.71
N SER A 429 2.40 -3.26 6.30
CA SER A 429 3.79 -3.68 6.42
C SER A 429 4.32 -3.51 7.85
N LEU A 430 5.38 -4.24 8.16
CA LEU A 430 6.16 -4.11 9.39
C LEU A 430 7.01 -2.83 9.33
N GLY A 431 6.90 -1.98 10.37
CA GLY A 431 7.81 -0.86 10.61
C GLY A 431 8.67 -1.12 11.85
N ILE A 432 9.98 -0.88 11.75
CA ILE A 432 10.93 -1.00 12.85
C ILE A 432 11.48 0.39 13.18
N MET A 433 11.10 0.93 14.34
CA MET A 433 11.34 2.31 14.74
C MET A 433 12.29 2.42 15.93
N LYS A 434 13.06 3.52 15.99
CA LYS A 434 13.83 3.90 17.17
C LYS A 434 13.07 4.94 17.98
N LEU A 435 12.65 4.60 19.21
CA LEU A 435 11.89 5.47 20.11
C LEU A 435 12.57 5.60 21.47
N THR A 436 12.54 6.79 22.06
CA THR A 436 12.99 6.96 23.45
C THR A 436 11.98 6.39 24.44
N GLY A 437 12.40 6.06 25.66
CA GLY A 437 11.49 5.60 26.71
C GLY A 437 10.38 6.61 27.03
N ALA A 438 10.67 7.91 26.93
CA ALA A 438 9.67 8.97 27.07
C ALA A 438 8.62 8.90 25.95
N GLU A 439 9.05 8.72 24.70
CA GLU A 439 8.16 8.57 23.54
C GLU A 439 7.29 7.31 23.64
N ILE A 440 7.84 6.20 24.16
CA ILE A 440 7.08 4.98 24.44
C ILE A 440 5.98 5.24 25.48
N LYS A 441 6.31 5.94 26.58
CA LYS A 441 5.32 6.29 27.60
C LYS A 441 4.22 7.19 27.04
N GLU A 442 4.57 8.18 26.21
CA GLU A 442 3.61 9.06 25.54
C GLU A 442 2.66 8.26 24.63
N ALA A 443 3.18 7.30 23.84
CA ALA A 443 2.35 6.41 23.04
C ALA A 443 1.39 5.58 23.91
N LEU A 444 1.86 5.05 25.04
CA LEU A 444 1.00 4.30 25.97
C LEU A 444 -0.06 5.18 26.63
N GLU A 445 0.20 6.47 26.88
CA GLU A 445 -0.81 7.43 27.35
C GLU A 445 -1.90 7.67 26.30
N ILE A 446 -1.52 7.81 25.03
CA ILE A 446 -2.46 7.90 23.90
C ILE A 446 -3.32 6.62 23.83
N SER A 447 -2.67 5.46 23.94
CA SER A 447 -3.29 4.13 23.87
C SER A 447 -4.46 3.96 24.85
N VAL A 448 -4.31 4.44 26.09
CA VAL A 448 -5.31 4.25 27.14
C VAL A 448 -6.22 5.46 27.38
N LYS A 449 -6.15 6.50 26.54
CA LYS A 449 -6.83 7.79 26.78
C LYS A 449 -8.36 7.70 26.90
N ASP A 450 -8.98 6.76 26.19
CA ASP A 450 -10.43 6.65 26.07
C ASP A 450 -11.04 5.53 26.92
N VAL A 451 -10.21 4.65 27.51
CA VAL A 451 -10.66 3.55 28.38
C VAL A 451 -11.62 4.09 29.46
N PRO A 452 -12.78 3.45 29.72
CA PRO A 452 -13.24 2.15 29.19
C PRO A 452 -13.94 2.19 27.82
N LYS A 453 -14.02 3.35 27.14
CA LYS A 453 -14.53 3.40 25.77
C LYS A 453 -13.53 2.74 24.82
N ALA A 454 -14.05 1.97 23.87
CA ALA A 454 -13.24 1.33 22.86
C ALA A 454 -12.55 2.38 21.97
N PHE A 455 -11.23 2.26 21.84
CA PHE A 455 -10.41 3.12 21.00
C PHE A 455 -9.53 2.28 20.08
N GLY A 456 -9.50 2.64 18.79
CA GLY A 456 -8.70 1.93 17.78
C GLY A 456 -7.21 1.91 18.14
N GLY A 457 -6.70 3.01 18.69
CA GLY A 457 -5.31 3.11 19.09
C GLY A 457 -4.95 2.41 20.41
N PHE A 458 -5.83 1.63 21.04
CA PHE A 458 -5.41 0.84 22.20
C PHE A 458 -4.37 -0.19 21.77
N LEU A 459 -3.13 -0.07 22.26
CA LEU A 459 -2.01 -0.90 21.87
C LEU A 459 -2.02 -2.23 22.61
N GLN A 460 -2.08 -3.33 21.85
CA GLN A 460 -1.62 -4.64 22.29
C GLN A 460 -0.09 -4.65 22.21
N VAL A 461 0.57 -5.40 23.10
CA VAL A 461 2.03 -5.27 23.31
C VAL A 461 2.73 -6.63 23.41
N SER A 462 3.98 -6.69 22.94
CA SER A 462 4.95 -7.74 23.25
C SER A 462 6.29 -7.13 23.65
N GLY A 463 7.04 -7.85 24.48
CA GLY A 463 8.34 -7.38 25.02
C GLY A 463 8.25 -6.27 26.07
N LEU A 464 7.03 -5.87 26.44
CA LEU A 464 6.74 -4.82 27.43
C LEU A 464 5.54 -5.21 28.30
N LYS A 465 5.55 -4.74 29.54
CA LYS A 465 4.38 -4.70 30.43
C LYS A 465 4.14 -3.27 30.89
N PHE A 466 2.88 -2.88 31.05
CA PHE A 466 2.58 -1.59 31.66
C PHE A 466 1.32 -1.63 32.52
N THR A 467 1.30 -0.74 33.50
CA THR A 467 0.14 -0.49 34.35
C THR A 467 -0.39 0.92 34.09
N TYR A 468 -1.70 1.08 34.17
CA TYR A 468 -2.35 2.39 34.04
C TYR A 468 -3.56 2.48 34.97
N ASP A 469 -3.97 3.70 35.32
CA ASP A 469 -5.16 3.97 36.12
C ASP A 469 -6.16 4.76 35.27
N SER A 470 -7.21 4.09 34.80
CA SER A 470 -8.23 4.73 33.94
C SER A 470 -9.07 5.78 34.64
N SER A 471 -9.04 5.87 35.98
CA SER A 471 -9.74 6.92 36.74
C SER A 471 -9.05 8.29 36.62
N GLN A 472 -7.78 8.30 36.20
CA GLN A 472 -6.99 9.52 36.05
C GLN A 472 -7.30 10.25 34.75
N GLN A 473 -6.92 11.53 34.71
CA GLN A 473 -6.99 12.35 33.51
C GLN A 473 -6.16 11.72 32.38
N ALA A 474 -6.70 11.71 31.15
CA ALA A 474 -5.96 11.27 29.96
C ALA A 474 -4.63 12.04 29.84
N GLY A 475 -3.55 11.33 29.51
CA GLY A 475 -2.18 11.85 29.53
C GLY A 475 -1.46 11.69 30.88
N GLN A 476 -2.13 11.20 31.91
CA GLN A 476 -1.56 10.91 33.24
C GLN A 476 -1.97 9.52 33.78
N ARG A 477 -2.41 8.64 32.88
CA ARG A 477 -2.98 7.33 33.22
C ARG A 477 -1.88 6.29 33.44
N VAL A 478 -0.81 6.29 32.66
CA VAL A 478 0.26 5.28 32.71
C VAL A 478 1.10 5.45 33.98
N LYS A 479 1.19 4.39 34.80
CA LYS A 479 1.86 4.40 36.11
C LYS A 479 3.22 3.74 36.10
N SER A 480 3.35 2.60 35.44
CA SER A 480 4.64 1.92 35.24
C SER A 480 4.72 1.35 33.84
N VAL A 481 5.93 1.38 33.28
CA VAL A 481 6.25 0.75 32.01
C VAL A 481 7.54 -0.03 32.23
N GLU A 482 7.51 -1.32 31.93
CA GLU A 482 8.64 -2.23 32.09
C GLU A 482 8.91 -2.93 30.75
N VAL A 483 10.17 -2.98 30.35
CA VAL A 483 10.62 -3.63 29.12
C VAL A 483 11.40 -4.90 29.46
N LYS A 484 11.26 -5.93 28.62
CA LYS A 484 11.94 -7.19 28.80
C LYS A 484 13.40 -7.10 28.34
N GLU A 485 14.35 -7.22 29.27
CA GLU A 485 15.79 -7.31 29.02
C GLU A 485 16.30 -8.76 29.23
N ASP A 486 17.39 -9.10 28.54
CA ASP A 486 18.05 -10.42 28.57
C ASP A 486 17.12 -11.62 28.29
N GLY A 487 15.99 -11.39 27.62
CA GLY A 487 14.99 -12.41 27.30
C GLY A 487 14.21 -12.94 28.52
N VAL A 488 14.46 -12.44 29.73
CA VAL A 488 13.86 -12.98 30.97
C VAL A 488 13.35 -11.91 31.92
N ASN A 489 14.10 -10.83 32.16
CA ASN A 489 13.82 -9.88 33.24
C ASN A 489 13.06 -8.66 32.74
N TYR A 490 12.05 -8.20 33.47
CA TYR A 490 11.41 -6.92 33.21
C TYR A 490 12.07 -5.84 34.05
N VAL A 491 12.47 -4.74 33.41
CA VAL A 491 13.07 -3.57 34.08
C VAL A 491 12.31 -2.32 33.69
N LEU A 492 12.27 -1.32 34.57
CA LEU A 492 11.64 -0.04 34.28
C LEU A 492 12.25 0.59 33.03
N VAL A 493 11.39 1.11 32.16
CA VAL A 493 11.81 1.87 30.98
C VAL A 493 12.55 3.15 31.42
N ASP A 494 13.76 3.33 30.93
CA ASP A 494 14.52 4.57 31.11
C ASP A 494 14.00 5.61 30.11
N PRO A 495 13.49 6.78 30.56
CA PRO A 495 12.92 7.78 29.67
C PRO A 495 13.91 8.31 28.63
N ASN A 496 15.22 8.26 28.89
CA ASN A 496 16.26 8.79 28.00
C ASN A 496 16.91 7.71 27.11
N LYS A 497 16.69 6.42 27.39
CA LYS A 497 17.21 5.32 26.57
C LYS A 497 16.38 5.19 25.30
N THR A 498 17.06 4.93 24.18
CA THR A 498 16.41 4.58 22.91
C THR A 498 16.21 3.07 22.82
N TYR A 499 15.03 2.66 22.38
CA TYR A 499 14.63 1.29 22.17
C TYR A 499 14.25 1.09 20.70
N VAL A 500 14.49 -0.11 20.20
CA VAL A 500 14.03 -0.52 18.86
C VAL A 500 12.68 -1.24 19.00
N VAL A 501 11.68 -0.72 18.30
CA VAL A 501 10.26 -1.03 18.47
C VAL A 501 9.66 -1.41 17.12
N ALA A 502 9.01 -2.56 17.04
CA ALA A 502 8.22 -2.98 15.89
C ALA A 502 6.78 -2.47 16.01
N THR A 503 6.18 -2.07 14.89
CA THR A 503 4.74 -1.80 14.79
C THR A 503 4.27 -1.97 13.34
N ASN A 504 2.99 -1.77 13.06
CA ASN A 504 2.48 -1.70 11.69
C ASN A 504 2.65 -0.29 11.11
N THR A 505 2.83 -0.18 9.80
CA THR A 505 3.09 1.12 9.13
C THR A 505 1.98 2.15 9.31
N PHE A 506 0.71 1.73 9.42
CA PHE A 506 -0.39 2.64 9.77
C PHE A 506 -0.13 3.36 11.10
N THR A 507 0.26 2.62 12.13
CA THR A 507 0.53 3.18 13.46
C THR A 507 1.85 3.96 13.45
N ALA A 508 2.89 3.45 12.76
CA ALA A 508 4.19 4.12 12.61
C ALA A 508 4.06 5.52 11.99
N LYS A 509 3.20 5.67 10.97
CA LYS A 509 2.91 6.96 10.29
C LYS A 509 1.98 7.88 11.10
N GLY A 510 1.60 7.49 12.32
CA GLY A 510 0.78 8.30 13.23
C GLY A 510 -0.72 8.05 13.17
N GLY A 511 -1.16 6.95 12.56
CA GLY A 511 -2.54 6.49 12.61
C GLY A 511 -3.07 6.45 14.05
N ASP A 512 -4.40 6.54 14.23
CA ASP A 512 -5.06 6.65 15.54
C ASP A 512 -4.58 7.82 16.45
N GLY A 513 -3.79 8.76 15.92
CA GLY A 513 -3.30 9.92 16.65
C GLY A 513 -1.98 9.71 17.38
N PHE A 514 -1.19 8.70 16.98
CA PHE A 514 0.18 8.48 17.47
C PHE A 514 1.17 9.51 16.92
N THR A 515 1.00 10.78 17.28
CA THR A 515 1.83 11.90 16.82
C THR A 515 3.32 11.71 17.14
N VAL A 516 3.62 11.02 18.25
CA VAL A 516 4.98 10.67 18.63
C VAL A 516 5.64 9.70 17.64
N PHE A 517 4.86 8.75 17.08
CA PHE A 517 5.37 7.86 16.03
C PHE A 517 5.50 8.61 14.70
N ALA A 518 4.51 9.42 14.31
CA ALA A 518 4.61 10.27 13.11
C ALA A 518 5.85 11.17 13.13
N LYS A 519 6.18 11.75 14.29
CA LYS A 519 7.39 12.55 14.46
C LYS A 519 8.64 11.70 14.22
N ALA A 520 8.77 10.55 14.88
CA ALA A 520 9.90 9.65 14.69
C ALA A 520 10.03 9.17 13.24
N TYR A 521 8.91 8.90 12.59
CA TYR A 521 8.82 8.56 11.18
C TYR A 521 9.40 9.68 10.30
N SER A 522 8.92 10.92 10.46
CA SER A 522 9.38 12.09 9.69
C SER A 522 10.85 12.46 9.92
N GLU A 523 11.43 12.03 11.04
CA GLU A 523 12.85 12.21 11.37
C GLU A 523 13.73 11.07 10.83
N GLY A 524 13.18 10.16 10.00
CA GLY A 524 13.91 9.04 9.40
C GLY A 524 14.31 7.97 10.43
N ARG A 525 13.61 7.86 11.56
CA ARG A 525 13.91 6.89 12.63
C ARG A 525 13.18 5.56 12.47
N VAL A 526 12.76 5.21 11.26
CA VAL A 526 12.00 4.01 10.91
C VAL A 526 12.65 3.29 9.73
N SER A 527 12.54 1.96 9.72
CA SER A 527 12.83 1.10 8.58
C SER A 527 11.57 0.32 8.22
N GLU A 528 11.24 0.26 6.94
CA GLU A 528 10.10 -0.49 6.39
C GLU A 528 10.60 -1.65 5.52
N PRO A 529 10.95 -2.81 6.11
CA PRO A 529 11.49 -3.96 5.37
C PRO A 529 10.47 -4.67 4.45
N GLY A 530 9.29 -4.12 4.21
CA GLY A 530 8.30 -4.66 3.26
C GLY A 530 7.53 -5.92 3.69
N TYR A 531 7.78 -6.49 4.87
CA TYR A 531 7.05 -7.69 5.33
C TYR A 531 5.61 -7.39 5.74
N VAL A 532 4.65 -8.10 5.14
CA VAL A 532 3.22 -7.90 5.41
C VAL A 532 2.78 -8.61 6.70
N ASP A 533 1.88 -7.98 7.46
CA ASP A 533 1.38 -8.43 8.76
C ASP A 533 0.75 -9.84 8.73
N TRP A 534 -0.09 -10.13 7.74
CA TRP A 534 -0.77 -11.43 7.61
C TRP A 534 0.21 -12.57 7.30
N GLU A 535 1.24 -12.32 6.49
CA GLU A 535 2.28 -13.30 6.19
C GLU A 535 3.12 -13.57 7.42
N THR A 536 3.56 -12.50 8.10
CA THR A 536 4.34 -12.58 9.34
C THR A 536 3.61 -13.39 10.41
N PHE A 537 2.31 -13.15 10.60
CA PHE A 537 1.49 -13.93 11.52
C PHE A 537 1.32 -15.38 11.09
N THR A 538 1.10 -15.62 9.79
CA THR A 538 0.94 -16.97 9.24
C THR A 538 2.21 -17.79 9.41
N GLU A 539 3.37 -17.21 9.11
CA GLU A 539 4.69 -17.80 9.34
C GLU A 539 4.87 -18.15 10.81
N TYR A 540 4.58 -17.21 11.70
CA TYR A 540 4.74 -17.40 13.14
C TYR A 540 3.87 -18.54 13.69
N VAL A 541 2.59 -18.60 13.32
CA VAL A 541 1.67 -19.68 13.71
C VAL A 541 2.14 -21.03 13.13
N SER A 542 2.57 -21.04 11.88
CA SER A 542 3.02 -22.26 11.18
C SER A 542 4.35 -22.81 11.72
N ALA A 543 5.15 -21.96 12.35
CA ALA A 543 6.43 -22.33 12.95
C ALA A 543 6.31 -22.88 14.39
N GLN A 544 5.12 -22.82 15.00
CA GLN A 544 4.91 -23.39 16.33
C GLN A 544 4.96 -24.92 16.32
N GLU A 545 5.27 -25.50 17.48
CA GLU A 545 5.20 -26.95 17.68
C GLU A 545 3.81 -27.49 17.32
N ASP A 546 3.78 -28.53 16.49
CA ASP A 546 2.57 -29.11 15.90
C ASP A 546 1.62 -28.08 15.23
N LYS A 547 2.16 -26.93 14.82
CA LYS A 547 1.41 -25.77 14.30
C LYS A 547 0.26 -25.36 15.23
N THR A 548 0.44 -25.54 16.54
CA THR A 548 -0.62 -25.32 17.53
C THR A 548 -0.28 -24.15 18.45
N VAL A 549 -1.22 -23.21 18.60
CA VAL A 549 -1.11 -22.04 19.48
C VAL A 549 -2.12 -22.08 20.61
N SER A 550 -1.69 -21.70 21.82
CA SER A 550 -2.54 -21.62 23.01
C SER A 550 -2.25 -20.34 23.81
N PRO A 551 -2.38 -19.14 23.20
CA PRO A 551 -2.00 -17.90 23.86
C PRO A 551 -2.92 -17.63 25.06
N SER A 552 -2.34 -17.04 26.10
CA SER A 552 -3.05 -16.67 27.34
C SER A 552 -2.84 -15.19 27.66
N LEU A 553 -3.62 -14.67 28.62
CA LEU A 553 -3.36 -13.36 29.19
C LEU A 553 -2.19 -13.46 30.18
N GLU A 554 -1.24 -12.56 30.07
CA GLU A 554 0.03 -12.59 30.82
C GLU A 554 0.22 -11.38 31.74
N GLY A 555 -0.81 -10.53 31.82
CA GLY A 555 -0.76 -9.26 32.54
C GLY A 555 0.23 -8.30 31.89
N ARG A 556 0.28 -8.29 30.55
CA ARG A 556 1.04 -7.29 29.79
C ARG A 556 0.42 -5.90 29.93
N ILE A 557 -0.89 -5.82 30.13
CA ILE A 557 -1.63 -4.56 30.23
C ILE A 557 -2.58 -4.62 31.43
N VAL A 558 -2.31 -3.83 32.47
CA VAL A 558 -3.09 -3.87 33.72
C VAL A 558 -3.70 -2.52 34.05
N ASN A 559 -5.03 -2.46 34.15
CA ASN A 559 -5.75 -1.30 34.69
C ASN A 559 -5.88 -1.41 36.21
N LEU A 560 -5.35 -0.43 36.94
CA LEU A 560 -5.37 -0.36 38.40
C LEU A 560 -6.70 0.13 38.98
N ALA A 561 -7.58 0.68 38.14
CA ALA A 561 -8.90 1.16 38.54
C ALA A 561 -9.96 0.05 38.62
N ASN A 562 -9.62 -1.18 38.20
CA ASN A 562 -10.53 -2.32 38.11
C ASN A 562 -10.39 -3.28 39.29
#